data_AF-A0A8T5PZL9-F1
#
_entry.id   AF-A0A8T5PZL9-F1
#
_cell.length_a   1.000
_cell.length_b   1.000
_cell.length_c   1.000
_cell.angle_alpha   90.00
_cell.angle_beta   90.00
_cell.angle_gamma   90.00
#
_symmetry.space_group_name_H-M   'P 1'
#
loop_
_entity.id
_entity.type
_entity.pdbx_description
1 polymer ?
#
loop_
_entity_poly.entity_id
_entity_poly.type
_entity_poly.pdbx_seq_one_letter_code
_entity_poly.pdbx_strand_id
1 'polypeptide(L)'
;AGLAIGGWIINVGYKIGTDHMKCLIGEAPSTELIAKIKKIALGIKGVKGINDVRAHYVGVLLHVEVHIEVDKKLTILRAHSIGKKVQNKLEELDIVDRAFVHIDPVKITK
;
A
#
# COMPACT_ATOMS: atom_id res chain seq x y z
N ALA A 1 -29.52 36.97 5.75
CA ALA A 1 -28.70 36.41 4.66
C ALA A 1 -27.27 36.07 5.13
N GLY A 2 -26.50 37.01 5.70
CA GLY A 2 -25.09 36.79 6.08
C GLY A 2 -24.81 35.62 7.03
N LEU A 3 -25.64 35.43 8.08
CA LEU A 3 -25.48 34.31 9.02
C LEU A 3 -25.70 32.94 8.36
N ALA A 4 -26.64 32.85 7.41
CA ALA A 4 -26.91 31.61 6.67
C ALA A 4 -25.74 31.28 5.74
N ILE A 5 -25.19 32.28 5.04
CA ILE A 5 -24.00 32.12 4.19
C ILE A 5 -22.78 31.76 5.05
N GLY A 6 -22.59 32.41 6.20
CA GLY A 6 -21.50 32.11 7.13
C GLY A 6 -21.55 30.68 7.66
N GLY A 7 -22.74 30.21 8.09
CA GLY A 7 -22.94 28.83 8.50
C GLY A 7 -22.65 27.83 7.37
N TRP A 8 -23.03 28.16 6.13
CA TRP A 8 -22.72 27.31 4.98
C TRP A 8 -21.22 27.24 4.68
N ILE A 9 -20.51 28.37 4.70
CA ILE A 9 -19.06 28.44 4.50
C ILE A 9 -18.32 27.63 5.57
N ILE A 10 -18.71 27.74 6.85
CA ILE A 10 -18.11 26.97 7.94
C ILE A 10 -18.32 25.47 7.71
N ASN A 11 -19.51 25.04 7.30
CA ASN A 11 -19.81 23.64 7.03
C ASN A 11 -18.97 23.09 5.86
N VAL A 12 -18.83 23.87 4.77
CA VAL A 12 -17.98 23.51 3.63
C VAL A 12 -16.51 23.43 4.05
N GLY A 13 -16.01 24.41 4.80
CA GLY A 13 -14.64 24.43 5.31
C GLY A 13 -14.35 23.25 6.23
N TYR A 14 -15.29 22.90 7.12
CA TYR A 14 -15.17 21.73 8.00
C TYR A 14 -15.07 20.44 7.19
N LYS A 15 -15.95 20.25 6.20
CA LYS A 15 -15.96 19.05 5.35
C LYS A 15 -14.65 18.88 4.59
N ILE A 16 -14.19 19.94 3.91
CA ILE A 16 -12.92 19.93 3.15
C ILE A 16 -11.73 19.68 4.10
N GLY A 17 -11.72 20.37 5.26
CA GLY A 17 -10.66 20.22 6.26
C GLY A 17 -10.54 18.77 6.74
N THR A 18 -11.67 18.15 7.09
CA THR A 18 -11.66 16.75 7.57
C THR A 18 -11.26 15.76 6.49
N ASP A 19 -11.63 15.97 5.23
CA ASP A 19 -11.29 15.05 4.14
C ASP A 19 -9.79 15.13 3.80
N HIS A 20 -9.21 16.32 3.79
CA HIS A 20 -7.76 16.48 3.56
C HIS A 20 -6.91 16.05 4.76
N MET A 21 -7.42 16.17 5.99
CA MET A 21 -6.71 15.68 7.17
C MET A 21 -6.50 14.16 7.14
N LYS A 22 -7.42 13.38 6.56
CA LYS A 22 -7.26 11.92 6.43
C LYS A 22 -6.04 11.54 5.59
N CYS A 23 -5.77 12.27 4.50
CA CYS A 23 -4.55 12.10 3.71
C CYS A 23 -3.27 12.44 4.50
N LEU A 24 -3.33 13.39 5.43
CA LEU A 24 -2.18 13.74 6.28
C LEU A 24 -1.94 12.73 7.41
N ILE A 25 -2.99 12.04 7.88
CA ILE A 25 -2.92 11.03 8.94
C ILE A 25 -2.53 9.64 8.38
N GLY A 26 -2.48 9.49 7.05
CA GLY A 26 -2.17 8.21 6.41
C GLY A 26 -3.39 7.31 6.28
N GLU A 27 -4.45 7.81 5.64
CA GLU A 27 -5.64 7.03 5.33
C GLU A 27 -5.29 5.76 4.55
N ALA A 28 -5.88 4.64 4.96
CA ALA A 28 -5.73 3.37 4.26
C ALA A 28 -6.48 3.43 2.91
N PRO A 29 -5.92 2.87 1.84
CA PRO A 29 -6.61 2.82 0.55
C PRO A 29 -7.80 1.85 0.59
N SER A 30 -8.60 1.89 -0.47
CA SER A 30 -9.73 0.98 -0.62
C SER A 30 -9.27 -0.48 -0.56
N THR A 31 -10.14 -1.34 -0.02
CA THR A 31 -9.92 -2.79 0.03
C THR A 31 -9.66 -3.40 -1.34
N GLU A 32 -10.27 -2.84 -2.39
CA GLU A 32 -10.03 -3.20 -3.79
C GLU A 32 -8.59 -2.94 -4.24
N LEU A 33 -8.02 -1.78 -3.86
CA LEU A 33 -6.65 -1.44 -4.20
C LEU A 33 -5.66 -2.35 -3.45
N ILE A 34 -5.93 -2.64 -2.17
CA ILE A 34 -5.15 -3.61 -1.39
C ILE A 34 -5.20 -5.00 -2.05
N ALA A 35 -6.38 -5.45 -2.48
CA ALA A 35 -6.54 -6.72 -3.19
C ALA A 35 -5.78 -6.75 -4.52
N LYS A 36 -5.77 -5.63 -5.26
CA LYS A 36 -5.00 -5.47 -6.51
C LYS A 36 -3.49 -5.58 -6.25
N ILE A 37 -2.97 -4.88 -5.25
CA ILE A 37 -1.56 -4.96 -4.81
C ILE A 37 -1.19 -6.41 -4.46
N LYS A 38 -2.02 -7.06 -3.65
CA LYS A 38 -1.83 -8.47 -3.25
C LYS A 38 -1.78 -9.40 -4.45
N LYS A 39 -2.69 -9.23 -5.41
CA LYS A 39 -2.74 -10.04 -6.64
C LYS A 39 -1.49 -9.86 -7.51
N ILE A 40 -1.01 -8.62 -7.65
CA ILE A 40 0.22 -8.32 -8.42
C ILE A 40 1.43 -8.99 -7.76
N ALA A 41 1.59 -8.83 -6.45
CA ALA A 41 2.70 -9.42 -5.72
C ALA A 41 2.68 -10.97 -5.77
N LEU A 42 1.51 -11.60 -5.63
CA LEU A 42 1.35 -13.06 -5.76
C LEU A 42 1.63 -13.57 -7.19
N GLY A 43 1.42 -12.74 -8.21
CA GLY A 43 1.68 -13.11 -9.60
C GLY A 43 3.16 -13.24 -9.95
N ILE A 44 4.06 -12.82 -9.07
CA ILE A 44 5.51 -12.81 -9.33
C ILE A 44 6.11 -14.18 -9.03
N LYS A 45 6.76 -14.76 -10.04
CA LYS A 45 7.43 -16.06 -9.92
C LYS A 45 8.46 -16.04 -8.79
N GLY A 46 8.27 -16.94 -7.83
CA GLY A 46 9.14 -17.09 -6.66
C GLY A 46 8.49 -16.61 -5.36
N VAL A 47 7.44 -15.80 -5.44
CA VAL A 47 6.55 -15.52 -4.30
C VAL A 47 5.68 -16.74 -4.06
N LYS A 48 5.65 -17.21 -2.82
CA LYS A 48 4.91 -18.40 -2.37
C LYS A 48 3.68 -18.05 -1.55
N GLY A 49 3.69 -16.87 -0.94
CA GLY A 49 2.63 -16.37 -0.08
C GLY A 49 2.82 -14.90 0.22
N ILE A 50 1.83 -14.30 0.88
CA ILE A 50 1.88 -12.93 1.40
C ILE A 50 1.31 -12.97 2.81
N ASN A 51 2.12 -12.52 3.78
CA ASN A 51 1.75 -12.48 5.19
C ASN A 51 0.90 -11.26 5.52
N ASP A 52 1.35 -10.08 5.11
CA ASP A 52 0.72 -8.81 5.38
C ASP A 52 0.89 -7.85 4.21
N VAL A 53 -0.10 -6.98 4.01
CA VAL A 53 -0.08 -5.88 3.05
C VAL A 53 -0.65 -4.66 3.74
N ARG A 54 0.17 -3.63 3.88
CA ARG A 54 -0.24 -2.32 4.39
C ARG A 54 0.00 -1.30 3.32
N ALA A 55 -0.90 -0.34 3.24
CA ALA A 55 -0.72 0.79 2.37
C ALA A 55 -1.40 2.00 3.00
N HIS A 56 -0.85 3.17 2.76
CA HIS A 56 -1.41 4.43 3.23
C HIS A 56 -1.05 5.54 2.26
N TYR A 57 -1.91 6.55 2.18
CA TYR A 57 -1.63 7.73 1.37
C TYR A 57 -0.56 8.62 2.02
N VAL A 58 0.36 9.09 1.19
CA VAL A 58 1.32 10.15 1.50
C VAL A 58 1.09 11.25 0.46
N GLY A 59 0.32 12.26 0.83
CA GLY A 59 -0.21 13.23 -0.14
C GLY A 59 -1.23 12.56 -1.07
N VAL A 60 -0.97 12.60 -2.38
CA VAL A 60 -1.84 12.01 -3.42
C VAL A 60 -1.39 10.60 -3.86
N LEU A 61 -0.21 10.17 -3.42
CA LEU A 61 0.38 8.89 -3.80
C LEU A 61 0.37 7.91 -2.63
N LEU A 62 0.58 6.64 -2.93
CA LEU A 62 0.50 5.54 -2.00
C LEU A 62 1.89 5.04 -1.63
N HIS A 63 2.13 4.88 -0.34
CA HIS A 63 3.24 4.08 0.18
C HIS A 63 2.73 2.70 0.55
N VAL A 64 3.38 1.67 0.03
CA VAL A 64 2.98 0.27 0.18
C VAL A 64 4.06 -0.50 0.92
N GLU A 65 3.65 -1.27 1.92
CA GLU A 65 4.49 -2.24 2.62
C GLU A 65 3.91 -3.64 2.43
N VAL A 66 4.73 -4.55 1.91
CA VAL A 66 4.33 -5.93 1.60
C VAL A 66 5.31 -6.90 2.24
N HIS A 67 4.78 -7.92 2.91
CA HIS A 67 5.54 -9.06 3.41
C HIS A 67 5.31 -10.25 2.48
N ILE A 68 6.29 -10.56 1.63
CA ILE A 68 6.25 -11.74 0.75
C ILE A 68 6.90 -12.93 1.41
N GLU A 69 6.37 -14.12 1.12
CA GLU A 69 7.00 -15.38 1.52
C GLU A 69 7.75 -16.00 0.34
N VAL A 70 9.00 -16.43 0.56
CA VAL A 70 9.83 -17.11 -0.44
C VAL A 70 10.43 -18.41 0.10
N ASP A 71 10.92 -19.26 -0.79
CA ASP A 71 11.52 -20.55 -0.40
C ASP A 71 12.80 -20.34 0.43
N LYS A 72 12.85 -21.02 1.59
CA LYS A 72 13.97 -21.03 2.56
C LYS A 72 15.32 -21.45 1.96
N LYS A 73 15.31 -22.24 0.90
CA LYS A 73 16.50 -22.75 0.23
C LYS A 73 17.11 -21.74 -0.76
N LEU A 74 16.45 -20.61 -0.99
CA LEU A 74 16.99 -19.58 -1.87
C LEU A 74 18.18 -18.87 -1.23
N THR A 75 19.22 -18.66 -2.03
CA THR A 75 20.29 -17.71 -1.69
C THR A 75 19.70 -16.32 -1.46
N ILE A 76 20.31 -15.55 -0.55
CA ILE A 76 19.93 -14.15 -0.26
C ILE A 76 19.83 -13.31 -1.54
N LEU A 77 20.77 -13.48 -2.49
CA LEU A 77 20.77 -12.80 -3.78
C LEU A 77 19.49 -13.05 -4.60
N ARG A 78 19.04 -14.31 -4.68
CA ARG A 78 17.79 -14.68 -5.38
C ARG A 78 16.56 -14.15 -4.65
N ALA A 79 16.54 -14.25 -3.32
CA ALA A 79 15.46 -13.69 -2.51
C ALA A 79 15.33 -12.18 -2.73
N HIS A 80 16.44 -11.44 -2.63
CA HIS A 80 16.50 -10.00 -2.90
C HIS A 80 16.04 -9.67 -4.33
N SER A 81 16.45 -10.46 -5.32
CA SER A 81 16.01 -10.27 -6.71
C SER A 81 14.50 -10.44 -6.89
N ILE A 82 13.87 -11.38 -6.15
CA ILE A 82 12.41 -11.54 -6.15
C ILE A 82 11.77 -10.34 -5.48
N GLY A 83 12.26 -9.91 -4.31
CA GLY A 83 11.77 -8.72 -3.61
C GLY A 83 11.86 -7.46 -4.48
N LYS A 84 12.96 -7.29 -5.22
CA LYS A 84 13.13 -6.17 -6.15
C LYS A 84 12.15 -6.22 -7.32
N LYS A 85 11.84 -7.41 -7.84
CA LYS A 85 10.80 -7.58 -8.86
C LYS A 85 9.42 -7.19 -8.33
N VAL A 86 9.11 -7.57 -7.09
CA VAL A 86 7.86 -7.18 -6.43
C VAL A 86 7.78 -5.68 -6.25
N GLN A 87 8.85 -5.07 -5.74
CA GLN A 87 8.94 -3.62 -5.59
C GLN A 87 8.70 -2.91 -6.92
N ASN A 88 9.48 -3.25 -7.95
CA ASN A 88 9.37 -2.58 -9.26
C ASN A 88 7.97 -2.74 -9.85
N LYS A 89 7.35 -3.92 -9.73
CA LYS A 89 6.01 -4.17 -10.28
C LYS A 89 4.91 -3.41 -9.55
N LEU A 90 5.08 -3.15 -8.26
CA LEU A 90 4.15 -2.33 -7.49
C LEU A 90 4.35 -0.84 -7.78
N GLU A 91 5.60 -0.38 -7.90
CA GLU A 91 5.96 1.01 -8.28
C GLU A 91 5.64 1.34 -9.75
N GLU A 92 5.34 0.34 -10.60
CA GLU A 92 4.78 0.56 -11.95
C GLU A 92 3.31 1.04 -11.93
N LEU A 93 2.62 0.97 -10.79
CA LEU A 93 1.28 1.55 -10.66
C LEU A 93 1.42 3.06 -10.44
N ASP A 94 0.80 3.87 -11.29
CA ASP A 94 0.89 5.35 -11.21
C ASP A 94 0.52 5.94 -9.84
N ILE A 95 -0.30 5.22 -9.06
CA ILE A 95 -0.73 5.65 -7.72
C ILE A 95 0.30 5.30 -6.63
N VAL A 96 1.27 4.42 -6.89
CA VAL A 96 2.25 3.94 -5.91
C VAL A 96 3.56 4.72 -6.09
N ASP A 97 3.91 5.54 -5.10
CA ASP A 97 5.20 6.25 -5.07
C ASP A 97 6.33 5.31 -4.63
N ARG A 98 6.06 4.50 -3.59
CA ARG A 98 7.07 3.63 -3.00
C ARG A 98 6.51 2.31 -2.52
N ALA A 99 7.23 1.23 -2.80
CA ALA A 99 6.95 -0.09 -2.26
C ALA A 99 8.12 -0.64 -1.43
N PHE A 100 7.86 -0.92 -0.16
CA PHE A 100 8.77 -1.60 0.75
C PHE A 100 8.40 -3.08 0.80
N VAL A 101 9.36 -3.95 0.50
CA VAL A 101 9.14 -5.40 0.42
C VAL A 101 9.98 -6.08 1.49
N HIS A 102 9.32 -6.59 2.52
CA HIS A 102 9.89 -7.52 3.49
C HIS A 102 9.83 -8.94 2.95
N ILE A 103 10.93 -9.67 3.08
CA ILE A 103 11.06 -11.03 2.58
C ILE A 103 11.10 -11.98 3.77
N ASP A 104 10.05 -12.76 3.92
CA ASP A 104 9.93 -13.81 4.92
C ASP A 104 10.18 -15.18 4.28
N PRO A 105 10.78 -16.13 5.01
CA PRO A 105 10.81 -17.52 4.58
C PRO A 105 9.43 -18.16 4.76
N VAL A 106 8.98 -18.98 3.80
CA VAL A 106 7.72 -19.73 3.91
C VAL A 106 7.67 -20.50 5.23
N LYS A 107 6.65 -20.23 6.04
CA LYS A 107 6.40 -20.99 7.27
C LYS A 107 6.06 -22.42 6.88
N ILE A 108 6.71 -23.40 7.50
CA ILE A 108 6.29 -24.79 7.35
C ILE A 108 5.02 -24.88 8.18
N THR A 109 3.85 -24.78 7.55
CA THR A 109 2.60 -25.12 8.21
C THR A 109 2.73 -26.58 8.64
N LYS A 110 2.68 -26.82 9.95
CA LYS A 110 2.61 -28.16 10.52
C LYS A 110 1.18 -28.68 10.41
#